data_AF-A0A954T9X7-F1
#
_entry.id   AF-A0A954T9X7-F1
#
_cell.length_a   1.000
_cell.length_b   1.000
_cell.length_c   1.000
_cell.angle_alpha   90.00
_cell.angle_beta   90.00
_cell.angle_gamma   90.00
#
_symmetry.space_group_name_H-M   'P 1'
#
loop_
_entity.id
_entity.type
_entity.pdbx_description
1 polymer ?
#
loop_
_entity_poly.entity_id
_entity_poly.type
_entity_poly.pdbx_seq_one_letter_code
_entity_poly.pdbx_strand_id
1 'polypeptide(L)'
;TQVSGRVSGRAFSLSTSAGAGDTGEMGVQQITIRLELHSAVPPQLEIRKVEGVFGALARAVDEGTRPTGDADFDQWFVVSGLNQEELARVLNPEQKRVLEELAGESGQACVGIEDGALFWSDREIVSRLSELEGYLAELLQAAAAFDAAARADQEHQAGSAV
;
A
#
# COMPACT_ATOMS: atom_id res chain seq x y z
N THR A 1 6.70 19.74 -2.12
CA THR A 1 7.81 19.49 -3.08
C THR A 1 7.70 18.08 -3.60
N GLN A 2 8.09 17.81 -4.85
CA GLN A 2 8.04 16.47 -5.43
C GLN A 2 9.38 16.12 -6.11
N VAL A 3 9.84 14.90 -5.89
CA VAL A 3 10.98 14.27 -6.55
C VAL A 3 10.46 13.00 -7.22
N SER A 4 10.88 12.72 -8.44
CA SER A 4 10.54 11.48 -9.15
C SER A 4 11.75 10.93 -9.88
N GLY A 5 11.73 9.63 -10.13
CA GLY A 5 12.82 8.96 -10.82
C GLY A 5 12.52 7.49 -11.08
N ARG A 6 13.56 6.72 -11.37
CA ARG A 6 13.47 5.27 -11.51
C ARG A 6 14.49 4.59 -10.61
N VAL A 7 14.08 3.51 -9.95
CA VAL A 7 14.92 2.67 -9.11
C VAL A 7 14.59 1.20 -9.41
N SER A 8 15.61 0.38 -9.68
CA SER A 8 15.42 -1.03 -10.06
C SER A 8 14.39 -1.27 -11.17
N GLY A 9 14.31 -0.35 -12.14
CA GLY A 9 13.37 -0.39 -13.26
C GLY A 9 11.94 0.11 -12.95
N ARG A 10 11.62 0.42 -11.70
CA ARG A 10 10.31 0.94 -11.24
C ARG A 10 10.31 2.46 -11.23
N ALA A 11 9.23 3.11 -11.63
CA ALA A 11 9.09 4.54 -11.35
C ALA A 11 8.81 4.73 -9.86
N PHE A 12 9.39 5.77 -9.27
CA PHE A 12 9.09 6.17 -7.92
C PHE A 12 8.83 7.68 -7.86
N SER A 13 8.06 8.10 -6.87
CA SER A 13 7.91 9.50 -6.54
C SER A 13 7.91 9.71 -5.03
N LEU A 14 8.64 10.71 -4.56
CA LEU A 14 8.58 11.21 -3.20
C LEU A 14 7.93 12.59 -3.24
N SER A 15 6.92 12.81 -2.41
CA SER A 15 6.24 14.09 -2.29
C SER A 15 6.11 14.50 -0.84
N THR A 16 6.10 15.81 -0.61
CA THR A 16 5.83 16.38 0.69
C THR A 16 4.67 17.36 0.58
N SER A 17 3.67 17.23 1.44
CA SER A 17 2.57 18.18 1.59
C SER A 17 2.57 18.74 3.01
N ALA A 18 2.43 20.06 3.14
CA ALA A 18 2.09 20.64 4.43
C ALA A 18 0.61 20.36 4.68
N GLY A 19 0.28 19.62 5.74
CA GLY A 19 -1.10 19.50 6.20
C GLY A 19 -1.58 20.86 6.69
N ALA A 20 -2.62 21.41 6.06
CA ALA A 20 -3.35 22.54 6.61
C ALA A 20 -4.23 21.99 7.76
N GLY A 21 -3.70 22.01 8.98
CA GLY A 21 -4.52 21.70 10.15
C GLY A 21 -5.47 22.85 10.43
N ASP A 22 -6.79 22.58 10.47
CA ASP A 22 -7.85 23.51 10.90
C ASP A 22 -7.73 23.98 12.38
N THR A 23 -6.63 23.64 13.07
CA THR A 23 -6.43 23.88 14.51
C THR A 23 -5.18 24.69 14.87
N GLY A 24 -4.51 25.32 13.90
CA GLY A 24 -3.47 26.32 14.15
C GLY A 24 -2.03 25.78 14.15
N GLU A 25 -1.14 26.58 13.55
CA GLU A 25 0.35 26.61 13.49
C GLU A 25 1.22 25.39 13.90
N MET A 26 0.75 24.16 13.76
CA MET A 26 1.61 22.97 13.71
C MET A 26 1.44 22.31 12.35
N GLY A 27 2.18 22.82 11.36
CA GLY A 27 2.20 22.27 10.00
C GLY A 27 2.83 20.88 10.02
N VAL A 28 2.01 19.85 10.21
CA VAL A 28 2.43 18.46 10.07
C VAL A 28 2.80 18.24 8.60
N GLN A 29 4.09 18.01 8.33
CA GLN A 29 4.56 17.72 6.98
C GLN A 29 4.34 16.23 6.72
N GLN A 30 3.43 15.92 5.81
CA GLN A 30 3.22 14.55 5.36
C GLN A 30 4.20 14.26 4.23
N ILE A 31 4.91 13.14 4.33
CA ILE A 31 5.81 12.63 3.31
C ILE A 31 5.19 11.38 2.73
N THR A 32 5.09 11.32 1.41
CA THR A 32 4.55 10.17 0.69
C THR A 32 5.55 9.70 -0.35
N ILE A 33 5.96 8.43 -0.23
CA ILE A 33 6.77 7.71 -1.20
C ILE A 33 5.82 6.77 -1.94
N ARG A 34 5.85 6.79 -3.27
CA ARG A 34 5.12 5.87 -4.15
C ARG A 34 6.10 5.13 -5.04
N LEU A 35 5.84 3.86 -5.27
CA LEU A 35 6.66 2.98 -6.11
C LEU A 35 5.75 2.12 -6.98
N GLU A 36 5.92 2.19 -8.30
CA GLU A 36 5.10 1.41 -9.24
C GLU A 36 5.34 -0.10 -9.09
N LEU A 37 4.23 -0.85 -9.10
CA LEU A 37 4.23 -2.30 -9.21
C LEU A 37 4.38 -2.74 -10.67
N HIS A 38 5.03 -3.87 -10.91
CA HIS A 38 5.10 -4.47 -12.25
C HIS A 38 3.96 -5.47 -12.49
N SER A 39 3.38 -6.00 -11.41
CA SER A 39 2.14 -6.76 -11.47
C SER A 39 0.98 -5.90 -11.98
N ALA A 40 0.06 -6.55 -12.69
CA ALA A 40 -1.11 -5.90 -13.25
C ALA A 40 -2.13 -5.61 -12.14
N VAL A 41 -1.85 -4.63 -11.30
CA VAL A 41 -2.83 -4.12 -10.34
C VAL A 41 -3.75 -3.12 -11.05
N PRO A 42 -5.07 -3.29 -11.00
CA PRO A 42 -6.00 -2.34 -11.58
C PRO A 42 -5.85 -0.97 -10.90
N PRO A 43 -5.89 0.14 -11.66
CA PRO A 43 -5.74 1.47 -11.08
C PRO A 43 -6.89 1.84 -10.13
N GLN A 44 -8.04 1.16 -10.24
CA GLN A 44 -9.17 1.34 -9.33
C GLN A 44 -8.97 0.66 -7.98
N LEU A 45 -8.01 -0.26 -7.84
CA LEU A 45 -7.77 -0.93 -6.57
C LEU A 45 -7.09 0.03 -5.60
N GLU A 46 -7.76 0.29 -4.49
CA GLU A 46 -7.19 0.99 -3.36
C GLU A 46 -7.13 0.07 -2.15
N ILE A 47 -5.95 -0.03 -1.56
CA ILE A 47 -5.71 -0.72 -0.30
C ILE A 47 -5.02 0.27 0.61
N ARG A 48 -5.56 0.51 1.80
CA ARG A 48 -4.95 1.43 2.77
C ARG A 48 -4.92 0.79 4.14
N LYS A 49 -3.75 0.86 4.79
CA LYS A 49 -3.61 0.50 6.19
C LYS A 49 -4.45 1.45 7.05
N VAL A 50 -5.21 0.88 7.97
CA VAL A 50 -5.98 1.61 8.98
C VAL A 50 -5.28 1.55 10.34
N GLU A 51 -5.27 2.66 11.05
CA GLU A 51 -4.68 2.72 12.39
C GLU A 51 -5.66 2.23 13.46
N GLY A 52 -5.23 1.22 14.23
CA GLY A 52 -5.89 0.77 15.46
C GLY A 52 -7.35 0.32 15.31
N VAL A 53 -8.14 0.49 16.37
CA VAL A 53 -9.54 0.01 16.51
C VAL A 53 -10.51 0.68 15.52
N PHE A 54 -10.05 1.64 14.71
CA PHE A 54 -10.86 2.37 13.75
C PHE A 54 -11.03 1.66 12.41
N GLY A 55 -10.35 0.54 12.15
CA GLY A 55 -10.58 -0.24 10.93
C GLY A 55 -12.05 -0.65 10.77
N ALA A 56 -12.71 -1.07 11.85
CA ALA A 56 -14.13 -1.38 11.87
C ALA A 56 -15.03 -0.15 11.67
N LEU A 57 -14.60 1.03 12.16
CA LEU A 57 -15.35 2.28 12.01
C LEU A 57 -15.22 2.86 10.60
N ALA A 58 -14.01 2.85 10.02
CA ALA A 58 -13.77 3.25 8.64
C ALA A 58 -14.60 2.42 7.66
N ARG A 59 -14.67 1.10 7.89
CA ARG A 59 -15.54 0.18 7.13
C ARG A 59 -17.03 0.47 7.28
N ALA A 60 -17.45 0.93 8.46
CA ALA A 60 -18.86 1.23 8.73
C ALA A 60 -19.30 2.57 8.15
N VAL A 61 -18.35 3.48 7.90
CA VAL A 61 -18.62 4.83 7.37
C VAL A 61 -18.45 4.88 5.85
N ASP A 62 -17.61 4.02 5.28
CA ASP A 62 -17.34 3.99 3.84
C ASP A 62 -18.03 2.81 3.16
N GLU A 63 -19.19 3.08 2.53
CA GLU A 63 -20.00 2.12 1.76
C GLU A 63 -19.24 1.48 0.58
N GLY A 64 -18.09 2.05 0.19
CA GLY A 64 -17.21 1.50 -0.85
C GLY A 64 -16.25 0.41 -0.36
N THR A 65 -16.14 0.20 0.95
CA THR A 65 -15.21 -0.78 1.52
C THR A 65 -15.71 -2.20 1.36
N ARG A 66 -14.85 -3.12 0.94
CA ARG A 66 -15.20 -4.54 0.82
C ARG A 66 -14.23 -5.43 1.61
N PRO A 67 -14.75 -6.42 2.37
CA PRO A 67 -13.90 -7.41 3.02
C PRO A 67 -13.25 -8.31 1.99
N THR A 68 -11.99 -8.69 2.23
CA THR A 68 -11.25 -9.56 1.32
C THR A 68 -11.53 -11.06 1.56
N GLY A 69 -12.35 -11.38 2.57
CA GLY A 69 -12.62 -12.74 3.02
C GLY A 69 -11.54 -13.29 3.97
N ASP A 70 -10.51 -12.49 4.26
CA ASP A 70 -9.43 -12.81 5.17
C ASP A 70 -9.48 -11.88 6.37
N ALA A 71 -9.92 -12.39 7.52
CA ALA A 71 -10.16 -11.59 8.71
C ALA A 71 -8.87 -10.96 9.27
N ASP A 72 -7.74 -11.65 9.12
CA ASP A 72 -6.44 -11.21 9.64
C ASP A 72 -5.85 -10.09 8.78
N PHE A 73 -6.09 -10.12 7.47
CA PHE A 73 -5.78 -9.01 6.57
C PHE A 73 -6.72 -7.81 6.80
N ASP A 74 -7.99 -8.13 6.93
CA ASP A 74 -9.09 -7.17 7.03
C ASP A 74 -9.03 -6.31 8.31
N GLN A 75 -8.42 -6.78 9.39
CA GLN A 75 -8.20 -5.94 10.59
C GLN A 75 -7.21 -4.80 10.35
N TRP A 76 -6.26 -4.96 9.42
CA TRP A 76 -5.21 -3.97 9.14
C TRP A 76 -5.50 -3.12 7.92
N PHE A 77 -6.33 -3.61 7.00
CA PHE A 77 -6.55 -2.98 5.70
C PHE A 77 -8.01 -2.71 5.39
N VAL A 78 -8.22 -1.57 4.73
CA VAL A 78 -9.44 -1.19 4.04
C VAL A 78 -9.16 -1.33 2.55
N VAL A 79 -10.07 -2.04 1.85
CA VAL A 79 -9.96 -2.29 0.41
C VAL A 79 -11.20 -1.74 -0.28
N SER A 80 -10.99 -0.99 -1.37
CA SER A 80 -12.06 -0.36 -2.14
C SER A 80 -11.76 -0.37 -3.64
N GLY A 81 -12.78 0.00 -4.42
CA GLY A 81 -12.71 0.23 -5.87
C GLY A 81 -12.84 -0.99 -6.78
N LEU A 82 -12.68 -2.22 -6.27
CA LEU A 82 -12.99 -3.46 -6.99
C LEU A 82 -14.19 -4.21 -6.40
N ASN A 83 -14.80 -5.08 -7.20
CA ASN A 83 -15.77 -6.05 -6.68
C ASN A 83 -15.06 -7.30 -6.09
N GLN A 84 -15.80 -8.16 -5.38
CA GLN A 84 -15.21 -9.31 -4.66
C GLN A 84 -14.57 -10.35 -5.59
N GLU A 85 -15.14 -10.59 -6.77
CA GLU A 85 -14.57 -11.54 -7.74
C GLU A 85 -13.27 -11.02 -8.36
N GLU A 86 -13.22 -9.73 -8.69
CA GLU A 86 -12.02 -9.07 -9.20
C GLU A 86 -10.92 -9.06 -8.14
N LEU A 87 -11.28 -8.75 -6.90
CA LEU A 87 -10.34 -8.73 -5.79
C LEU A 87 -9.68 -10.11 -5.58
N ALA A 88 -10.48 -11.19 -5.62
CA ALA A 88 -9.96 -12.54 -5.47
C ALA A 88 -9.01 -12.97 -6.61
N ARG A 89 -9.11 -12.35 -7.79
CA ARG A 89 -8.19 -12.58 -8.92
C ARG A 89 -6.91 -11.76 -8.84
N VAL A 90 -6.97 -10.58 -8.21
CA VAL A 90 -5.85 -9.63 -8.16
C VAL A 90 -4.99 -9.82 -6.91
N LEU A 91 -5.61 -10.22 -5.80
CA LEU A 91 -4.99 -10.26 -4.49
C LEU A 91 -5.00 -11.68 -3.93
N ASN A 92 -3.91 -12.40 -4.18
CA ASN A 92 -3.68 -13.74 -3.65
C ASN A 92 -3.15 -13.70 -2.19
N PRO A 93 -3.14 -14.84 -1.46
CA PRO A 93 -2.71 -14.87 -0.06
C PRO A 93 -1.28 -14.40 0.19
N GLU A 94 -0.34 -14.68 -0.72
CA GLU A 94 1.05 -14.25 -0.60
C GLU A 94 1.18 -12.72 -0.77
N GLN A 95 0.42 -12.13 -1.70
CA GLN A 95 0.35 -10.68 -1.86
C GLN A 95 -0.24 -9.99 -0.61
N LYS A 96 -1.27 -10.59 0.02
CA LYS A 96 -1.82 -10.09 1.29
C LYS A 96 -0.76 -10.11 2.39
N ARG A 97 -0.03 -11.22 2.51
CA ARG A 97 1.05 -11.38 3.48
C ARG A 97 2.15 -10.33 3.32
N VAL A 98 2.57 -10.04 2.09
CA VAL A 98 3.57 -8.99 1.83
C VAL A 98 3.09 -7.62 2.33
N LEU A 99 1.81 -7.30 2.12
CA LEU A 99 1.22 -6.06 2.63
C LEU A 99 1.13 -6.05 4.16
N GLU A 100 0.79 -7.18 4.79
CA GLU A 100 0.78 -7.31 6.26
C GLU A 100 2.16 -7.14 6.88
N GLU A 101 3.20 -7.73 6.28
CA GLU A 101 4.59 -7.56 6.69
C GLU A 101 4.99 -6.07 6.61
N LEU A 102 4.68 -5.41 5.48
CA LEU A 102 4.89 -3.97 5.31
C LEU A 102 4.09 -3.13 6.34
N ALA A 103 2.86 -3.53 6.67
CA ALA A 103 2.06 -2.87 7.69
C ALA A 103 2.65 -3.02 9.10
N GLY A 104 3.22 -4.18 9.41
CA GLY A 104 3.90 -4.46 10.68
C GLY A 104 5.18 -3.63 10.86
N GLU A 105 5.97 -3.48 9.80
CA GLU A 105 7.23 -2.72 9.82
C GLU A 105 6.99 -1.19 9.81
N SER A 106 5.88 -0.74 9.23
CA SER A 106 5.57 0.69 9.05
C SER A 106 5.08 1.44 10.29
N GLY A 107 4.89 0.79 11.44
CA GLY A 107 4.51 1.47 12.67
C GLY A 107 3.20 2.27 12.53
N GLN A 108 3.26 3.61 12.64
CA GLN A 108 2.12 4.52 12.45
C GLN A 108 1.98 5.04 11.01
N ALA A 109 2.93 4.76 10.12
CA ALA A 109 2.81 5.19 8.74
C ALA A 109 1.66 4.44 8.04
N CYS A 110 0.96 5.17 7.17
CA CYS A 110 -0.07 4.61 6.31
C CYS A 110 0.60 4.02 5.07
N VAL A 111 0.45 2.73 4.86
CA VAL A 111 0.97 2.00 3.70
C VAL A 111 -0.15 1.31 2.95
N GLY A 112 0.08 1.00 1.68
CA GLY A 112 -0.89 0.25 0.88
C GLY A 112 -0.68 0.40 -0.61
N ILE A 113 -1.75 0.21 -1.38
CA ILE A 113 -1.75 0.29 -2.84
C ILE A 113 -2.74 1.37 -3.28
N GLU A 114 -2.33 2.23 -4.20
CA GLU A 114 -3.19 3.24 -4.82
C GLU A 114 -2.64 3.53 -6.23
N ASP A 115 -3.53 3.66 -7.22
CA ASP A 115 -3.15 3.92 -8.63
C ASP A 115 -2.15 2.89 -9.21
N GLY A 116 -2.20 1.63 -8.77
CA GLY A 116 -1.25 0.59 -9.20
C GLY A 116 0.18 0.76 -8.63
N ALA A 117 0.36 1.61 -7.64
CA ALA A 117 1.63 1.80 -6.94
C ALA A 117 1.50 1.42 -5.46
N LEU A 118 2.56 0.83 -4.91
CA LEU A 118 2.73 0.78 -3.46
C LEU A 118 3.05 2.17 -2.94
N PHE A 119 2.46 2.55 -1.82
CA PHE A 119 2.78 3.81 -1.17
C PHE A 119 3.12 3.62 0.31
N TRP A 120 3.94 4.53 0.79
CA TRP A 120 4.23 4.76 2.20
C TRP A 120 4.01 6.22 2.49
N SER A 121 3.18 6.53 3.47
CA SER A 121 2.87 7.88 3.87
C SER A 121 3.03 8.05 5.37
N ASP A 122 3.98 8.90 5.75
CA ASP A 122 4.26 9.23 7.13
C ASP A 122 3.91 10.70 7.41
N ARG A 123 3.43 10.98 8.62
CA ARG A 123 3.10 12.31 9.12
C ARG A 123 4.18 12.84 10.07
N GLU A 124 5.18 12.04 10.41
CA GLU A 124 6.29 12.50 11.25
C GLU A 124 7.29 13.36 10.46
N ILE A 125 8.00 14.23 11.20
CA ILE A 125 9.09 15.03 10.66
C ILE A 125 10.26 14.08 10.36
N VAL A 126 10.33 13.59 9.13
CA VAL A 126 11.50 12.83 8.68
C VAL A 126 12.69 13.78 8.64
N SER A 127 13.52 13.66 9.65
CA SER A 127 14.60 14.61 9.93
C SER A 127 15.92 14.15 9.30
N ARG A 128 15.97 12.88 8.86
CA ARG A 128 17.20 12.22 8.37
C ARG A 128 16.96 11.55 7.03
N LEU A 129 17.92 11.74 6.12
CA LEU A 129 17.92 11.06 4.82
C LEU A 129 17.90 9.53 4.96
N SER A 130 18.59 8.99 5.97
CA SER A 130 18.66 7.55 6.23
C SER A 130 17.31 6.90 6.54
N GLU A 131 16.36 7.66 7.10
CA GLU A 131 14.99 7.18 7.35
C GLU A 131 14.23 7.03 6.03
N LEU A 132 14.33 8.01 5.13
CA LEU A 132 13.76 7.92 3.78
C LEU A 132 14.37 6.78 2.96
N GLU A 133 15.68 6.57 3.08
CA GLU A 133 16.36 5.45 2.42
C GLU A 133 15.87 4.10 2.96
N GLY A 134 15.61 4.01 4.27
CA GLY A 134 14.99 2.85 4.91
C GLY A 134 13.59 2.55 4.34
N TYR A 135 12.69 3.54 4.36
CA TYR A 135 11.34 3.38 3.82
C TYR A 135 11.34 3.00 2.33
N LEU A 136 12.24 3.60 1.54
CA LEU A 136 12.37 3.24 0.13
C LEU A 136 12.89 1.80 -0.04
N ALA A 137 13.84 1.36 0.78
CA ALA A 137 14.34 0.00 0.74
C ALA A 137 13.26 -1.03 1.10
N GLU A 138 12.46 -0.76 2.13
CA GLU A 138 11.32 -1.59 2.54
C GLU A 138 10.26 -1.65 1.43
N LEU A 139 9.89 -0.51 0.84
CA LEU A 139 8.97 -0.47 -0.31
C LEU A 139 9.51 -1.24 -1.51
N LEU A 140 10.82 -1.17 -1.79
CA LEU A 140 11.44 -1.90 -2.89
C LEU A 140 11.38 -3.42 -2.67
N GLN A 141 11.63 -3.88 -1.45
CA GLN A 141 11.53 -5.29 -1.07
C GLN A 141 10.09 -5.77 -1.17
N ALA A 142 9.15 -5.03 -0.60
CA ALA A 142 7.72 -5.34 -0.67
C ALA A 142 7.22 -5.38 -2.12
N ALA A 143 7.59 -4.41 -2.96
CA ALA A 143 7.21 -4.40 -4.38
C ALA A 143 7.75 -5.61 -5.15
N ALA A 144 9.01 -6.00 -4.89
CA ALA A 144 9.61 -7.17 -5.52
C ALA A 144 8.92 -8.46 -5.08
N ALA A 145 8.62 -8.60 -3.79
CA ALA A 145 7.91 -9.76 -3.24
C ALA A 145 6.47 -9.85 -3.77
N PHE A 146 5.75 -8.72 -3.79
CA PHE A 146 4.39 -8.63 -4.31
C PHE A 146 4.31 -9.06 -5.79
N ASP A 147 5.24 -8.59 -6.62
CA ASP A 147 5.28 -8.95 -8.04
C ASP A 147 5.76 -10.39 -8.28
N ALA A 148 6.57 -10.96 -7.38
CA ALA A 148 6.93 -12.37 -7.42
C ALA A 148 5.72 -13.26 -7.08
N ALA A 149 4.97 -12.89 -6.04
CA ALA A 149 3.74 -13.58 -5.64
C ALA A 149 2.67 -13.56 -6.76
N ALA A 150 2.50 -12.42 -7.44
CA ALA A 150 1.59 -12.31 -8.58
C ALA A 150 1.97 -13.26 -9.74
N ARG A 151 3.26 -13.37 -10.06
CA ARG A 151 3.74 -14.23 -11.15
C ARG A 151 3.59 -15.71 -10.82
N ALA A 152 3.91 -16.12 -9.59
CA ALA A 152 3.81 -17.51 -9.17
C ALA A 152 2.36 -18.04 -9.27
N ASP A 153 1.37 -17.21 -8.94
CA ASP A 153 -0.04 -17.58 -9.05
C ASP A 153 -0.50 -17.74 -10.52
N GLN A 154 -0.02 -16.87 -11.42
CA GLN A 154 -0.30 -16.97 -12.85
C GLN A 154 0.29 -18.25 -13.47
N GLU A 155 1.50 -18.65 -13.06
CA GLU A 155 2.14 -19.89 -13.52
C GLU A 155 1.37 -21.13 -13.02
N HIS A 156 0.88 -21.10 -11.78
CA HIS A 156 0.10 -22.21 -11.22
C HIS A 156 -1.25 -22.38 -11.93
N GLN A 157 -1.93 -21.27 -12.25
CA GLN A 157 -3.20 -21.30 -12.98
C GLN A 157 -3.02 -21.75 -14.44
N ALA A 158 -1.91 -21.39 -15.10
CA ALA A 158 -1.60 -21.85 -16.45
C ALA A 158 -1.23 -23.35 -16.50
N GLY A 159 -0.56 -23.87 -15.47
CA GLY A 159 -0.13 -25.27 -15.38
C GLY A 159 -1.24 -26.26 -15.02
N SER A 160 -2.32 -25.81 -14.37
CA SER A 160 -3.44 -26.67 -13.97
C SER A 160 -4.48 -26.91 -15.09
N ALA A 161 -4.36 -26.20 -16.21
CA ALA A 161 -5.26 -26.30 -17.36
C ALA A 161 -4.83 -27.33 -18.43
N VAL A 162 -3.87 -28.21 -18.11
CA VAL A 162 -3.32 -29.25 -19.01
C VAL A 162 -3.54 -30.64 -18.41
#